data_AF-A0A252EC03-F1
#
_entry.id   AF-A0A252EC03-F1
#
_cell.length_a   1.000
_cell.length_b   1.000
_cell.length_c   1.000
_cell.angle_alpha   90.00
_cell.angle_beta   90.00
_cell.angle_gamma   90.00
#
_symmetry.space_group_name_H-M   'P 1'
#
loop_
_entity.id
_entity.type
_entity.pdbx_description
1 polymer ?
#
loop_
_entity_poly.entity_id
_entity_poly.type
_entity_poly.pdbx_seq_one_letter_code
_entity_poly.pdbx_strand_id
1 'polypeptide(L)'
;MSNMMNITRRYLLPFIVVAIATTISSCSSNPTSRQDTISDAPTPTTTSNSASSPSPSQSPSMAQLRAKSDAVETPLPQASPRETTPATKSSSPKKSPTASAPATTSQVDAGKTTNVTLYTSDAQCQQLIAQKVPVSADEPVNGAVSKILEQRDSGDFNLSSYRVNVKNGVATVDLRVAPNSKRQLASLSSCEQFALFGSLRKTLTSNAQWKIKDVRFTEKGQEIVL
;
A
#
# COMPACT_ATOMS: atom_id res chain seq x y z
N MET A 1 -4.77 -29.65 48.80
CA MET A 1 -3.63 -29.04 49.51
C MET A 1 -2.86 -28.22 48.50
N SER A 2 -3.02 -26.91 48.62
CA SER A 2 -2.47 -25.89 47.73
C SER A 2 -0.96 -25.75 47.91
N ASN A 3 -0.24 -25.42 46.83
CA ASN A 3 0.88 -24.49 46.99
C ASN A 3 1.00 -23.60 45.75
N MET A 4 0.72 -22.32 45.99
CA MET A 4 0.60 -21.23 45.05
C MET A 4 1.79 -20.32 45.31
N MET A 5 2.72 -20.21 44.36
CA MET A 5 3.90 -19.35 44.52
C MET A 5 3.71 -18.08 43.69
N ASN A 6 3.23 -17.04 44.36
CA ASN A 6 3.16 -15.66 43.87
C ASN A 6 4.57 -15.06 43.86
N ILE A 7 5.05 -14.58 42.72
CA ILE A 7 6.26 -13.75 42.63
C ILE A 7 5.83 -12.29 42.45
N THR A 8 5.89 -11.56 43.55
CA THR A 8 5.81 -10.10 43.59
C THR A 8 7.22 -9.54 43.39
N ARG A 9 7.47 -8.76 42.34
CA ARG A 9 8.67 -7.90 42.29
C ARG A 9 8.28 -6.43 42.10
N ARG A 10 8.81 -5.66 43.05
CA ARG A 10 8.53 -4.26 43.35
C ARG A 10 9.20 -3.34 42.35
N TYR A 11 8.47 -2.27 42.03
CA TYR A 11 8.91 -1.08 41.33
C TYR A 11 10.11 -0.42 42.02
N LEU A 12 11.11 -0.02 41.24
CA LEU A 12 12.07 1.03 41.60
C LEU A 12 12.29 1.93 40.37
N LEU A 13 11.66 3.10 40.39
CA LEU A 13 11.95 4.25 39.54
C LEU A 13 13.00 5.12 40.25
N PRO A 14 14.08 5.54 39.59
CA PRO A 14 14.73 6.80 39.91
C PRO A 14 14.25 7.90 38.95
N PHE A 15 13.75 8.97 39.57
CA PHE A 15 13.54 10.29 38.98
C PHE A 15 14.83 10.78 38.32
N ILE A 16 14.73 11.20 37.05
CA ILE A 16 15.73 12.09 36.44
C ILE A 16 15.00 13.33 35.97
N VAL A 17 15.17 14.40 36.76
CA VAL A 17 14.85 15.77 36.41
C VAL A 17 16.00 16.27 35.54
N VAL A 18 15.75 16.63 34.28
CA VAL A 18 16.69 17.40 33.46
C VAL A 18 16.02 18.69 33.03
N ALA A 19 16.74 19.77 33.28
CA ALA A 19 16.37 21.15 33.16
C ALA A 19 16.24 21.61 31.69
N ILE A 20 15.47 22.69 31.58
CA ILE A 20 15.05 23.44 30.40
C ILE A 20 16.24 24.17 29.76
N ALA A 21 16.28 24.21 28.43
CA ALA A 21 16.91 25.29 27.68
C ALA A 21 15.97 25.74 26.55
N THR A 22 15.33 26.88 26.76
CA THR A 22 14.52 27.60 25.77
C THR A 22 15.42 28.45 24.88
N THR A 23 15.57 28.09 23.62
CA THR A 23 16.03 29.04 22.58
C THR A 23 14.83 29.46 21.74
N ILE A 24 14.30 30.63 22.07
CA ILE A 24 13.43 31.43 21.23
C ILE A 24 14.27 32.02 20.09
N SER A 25 14.01 31.63 18.85
CA SER A 25 14.47 32.38 17.68
C SER A 25 13.23 32.71 16.84
N SER A 26 12.74 33.93 17.05
CA SER A 26 11.72 34.58 16.24
C SER A 26 12.40 35.46 15.19
N CYS A 27 11.81 35.48 13.98
CA CYS A 27 11.72 36.53 12.95
C CYS A 27 11.54 35.78 11.61
N SER A 28 10.56 36.04 10.76
CA SER A 28 10.10 37.35 10.31
C SER A 28 8.66 37.29 9.80
N SER A 29 7.84 38.25 10.25
CA SER A 29 6.54 38.57 9.68
C SER A 29 6.75 39.43 8.44
N ASN A 30 6.06 39.13 7.35
CA ASN A 30 6.02 39.95 6.14
C ASN A 30 4.82 40.91 6.20
N PRO A 31 5.00 42.24 6.33
CA PRO A 31 3.92 43.17 6.09
C PRO A 31 3.92 43.63 4.62
N THR A 32 2.78 43.40 3.97
CA THR A 32 2.37 44.08 2.74
C THR A 32 2.42 45.59 2.93
N SER A 33 3.11 46.31 2.04
CA SER A 33 2.91 47.76 1.86
C SER A 33 2.55 48.06 0.41
N ARG A 34 1.46 48.82 0.25
CA ARG A 34 0.87 49.31 -0.99
C ARG A 34 1.17 50.82 -1.07
N GLN A 35 1.50 51.26 -2.28
CA GLN A 35 1.24 52.57 -2.91
C GLN A 35 2.00 53.86 -2.50
N ASP A 36 2.57 54.43 -3.57
CA ASP A 36 2.43 55.81 -4.08
C ASP A 36 3.38 56.97 -3.66
N THR A 37 4.21 57.33 -4.66
CA THR A 37 4.36 58.65 -5.32
C THR A 37 5.01 59.84 -4.58
N ILE A 38 6.15 60.32 -5.10
CA ILE A 38 6.43 61.66 -5.73
C ILE A 38 7.96 62.01 -5.67
N SER A 39 8.44 62.47 -6.83
CA SER A 39 9.64 63.22 -7.24
C SER A 39 10.58 63.85 -6.20
N ASP A 40 11.91 63.75 -6.43
CA ASP A 40 12.70 64.84 -7.05
C ASP A 40 14.12 64.38 -7.47
N ALA A 41 14.66 64.97 -8.55
CA ALA A 41 15.99 64.72 -9.13
C ALA A 41 16.98 65.86 -8.74
N PRO A 42 18.32 65.71 -8.85
CA PRO A 42 19.03 65.65 -10.14
C PRO A 42 20.28 64.73 -10.23
N THR A 43 20.66 64.48 -11.48
CA THR A 43 21.77 63.70 -12.09
C THR A 43 23.21 64.24 -11.81
N PRO A 44 24.29 63.41 -11.95
CA PRO A 44 24.86 63.12 -13.28
C PRO A 44 25.34 61.69 -13.59
N THR A 45 25.20 61.39 -14.88
CA THR A 45 25.77 60.43 -15.84
C THR A 45 26.96 59.52 -15.44
N THR A 46 26.82 58.20 -15.67
CA THR A 46 27.92 57.35 -16.17
C THR A 46 27.42 56.13 -16.98
N THR A 47 27.87 56.12 -18.24
CA THR A 47 28.08 55.08 -19.27
C THR A 47 27.68 53.60 -19.08
N SER A 48 26.94 53.12 -20.09
CA SER A 48 26.78 51.77 -20.68
C SER A 48 27.57 50.57 -20.14
N ASN A 49 26.86 49.44 -19.97
CA ASN A 49 27.05 48.27 -20.85
C ASN A 49 25.89 47.25 -20.78
N SER A 50 25.43 46.87 -21.96
CA SER A 50 24.47 45.79 -22.26
C SER A 50 25.08 44.41 -22.04
N ALA A 51 24.33 43.48 -21.45
CA ALA A 51 24.41 42.06 -21.80
C ALA A 51 23.16 41.31 -21.28
N SER A 52 22.54 40.60 -22.21
CA SER A 52 21.23 39.97 -22.13
C SER A 52 21.21 38.70 -21.27
N SER A 53 20.07 38.49 -20.63
CA SER A 53 19.70 37.27 -19.89
C SER A 53 19.21 36.18 -20.86
N PRO A 54 19.76 34.95 -20.88
CA PRO A 54 19.16 33.84 -21.59
C PRO A 54 18.23 33.03 -20.69
N SER A 55 16.98 32.91 -21.13
CA SER A 55 16.01 31.91 -20.68
C SER A 55 16.23 30.59 -21.44
N PRO A 56 16.24 29.42 -20.77
CA PRO A 56 16.04 28.15 -21.44
C PRO A 56 14.71 27.54 -21.04
N SER A 57 13.69 27.70 -21.90
CA SER A 57 12.55 26.79 -21.97
C SER A 57 12.60 26.12 -23.33
N GLN A 58 13.11 24.88 -23.37
CA GLN A 58 13.01 24.01 -24.53
C GLN A 58 12.31 22.72 -24.10
N SER A 59 11.05 22.61 -24.54
CA SER A 59 10.28 21.38 -24.59
C SER A 59 10.67 20.63 -25.87
N PRO A 60 11.16 19.38 -25.83
CA PRO A 60 11.42 18.63 -27.04
C PRO A 60 10.12 18.03 -27.58
N SER A 61 9.77 18.49 -28.79
CA SER A 61 8.71 17.96 -29.65
C SER A 61 9.10 16.57 -30.17
N MET A 62 8.36 15.52 -29.78
CA MET A 62 8.49 14.17 -30.32
C MET A 62 7.48 13.97 -31.46
N ALA A 63 7.77 14.55 -32.61
CA ALA A 63 7.09 14.25 -33.86
C ALA A 63 8.10 14.23 -35.00
N GLN A 64 8.56 13.03 -35.38
CA GLN A 64 8.90 12.59 -36.74
C GLN A 64 9.88 11.42 -36.68
N LEU A 65 9.37 10.21 -36.87
CA LEU A 65 10.11 9.17 -37.57
C LEU A 65 9.12 8.41 -38.45
N ARG A 66 9.05 8.87 -39.70
CA ARG A 66 8.39 8.21 -40.83
C ARG A 66 9.46 7.34 -41.48
N ALA A 67 9.44 6.04 -41.24
CA ALA A 67 10.24 5.07 -41.98
C ALA A 67 9.31 4.25 -42.87
N LYS A 68 9.61 4.29 -44.17
CA LYS A 68 9.02 3.51 -45.24
C LYS A 68 9.76 2.17 -45.29
N SER A 69 9.04 1.06 -45.27
CA SER A 69 9.60 -0.25 -45.60
C SER A 69 8.54 -1.08 -46.30
N ASP A 70 8.93 -1.53 -47.48
CA ASP A 70 8.15 -2.27 -48.45
C ASP A 70 7.82 -3.70 -47.98
N ALA A 71 6.65 -4.16 -48.44
CA ALA A 71 6.23 -5.52 -48.75
C ALA A 71 6.94 -6.71 -48.07
N VAL A 72 6.22 -7.35 -47.13
CA VAL A 72 6.30 -8.82 -46.95
C VAL A 72 4.88 -9.37 -46.80
N GLU A 73 4.63 -10.39 -47.61
CA GLU A 73 3.43 -11.16 -47.87
C GLU A 73 2.87 -11.87 -46.62
N THR A 74 1.55 -11.71 -46.40
CA THR A 74 0.79 -12.37 -45.34
C THR A 74 0.12 -13.63 -45.91
N PRO A 75 0.39 -14.85 -45.40
CA PRO A 75 -0.41 -16.02 -45.74
C PRO A 75 -1.72 -16.02 -44.95
N LEU A 76 -2.82 -16.28 -45.67
CA LEU A 76 -4.16 -16.54 -45.12
C LEU A 76 -4.16 -17.74 -44.16
N PRO A 77 -4.88 -17.66 -43.02
CA PRO A 77 -5.34 -18.86 -42.34
C PRO A 77 -6.55 -19.46 -43.05
N GLN A 78 -6.33 -20.68 -43.51
CA GLN A 78 -7.24 -21.62 -44.15
C GLN A 78 -8.49 -21.89 -43.29
N ALA A 79 -9.66 -21.86 -43.93
CA ALA A 79 -10.91 -22.35 -43.37
C ALA A 79 -10.85 -23.88 -43.11
N SER A 80 -11.44 -24.33 -42.02
CA SER A 80 -11.67 -25.74 -41.69
C SER A 80 -13.00 -25.92 -40.93
N PRO A 81 -13.63 -27.10 -40.99
CA PRO A 81 -15.00 -27.22 -41.45
C PRO A 81 -16.04 -27.50 -40.37
N ARG A 82 -17.28 -27.31 -40.81
CA ARG A 82 -18.57 -27.61 -40.18
C ARG A 82 -18.77 -29.12 -39.97
N GLU A 83 -19.04 -29.55 -38.73
CA GLU A 83 -19.78 -30.79 -38.42
C GLU A 83 -20.68 -30.57 -37.19
N THR A 84 -21.99 -30.38 -37.39
CA THR A 84 -23.08 -31.37 -37.30
C THR A 84 -23.39 -31.89 -35.89
N THR A 85 -24.42 -31.31 -35.29
CA THR A 85 -25.19 -31.85 -34.16
C THR A 85 -25.75 -33.25 -34.50
N PRO A 86 -25.87 -34.15 -33.51
CA PRO A 86 -27.21 -34.65 -33.22
C PRO A 86 -27.52 -34.71 -31.71
N ALA A 87 -28.75 -34.34 -31.39
CA ALA A 87 -29.36 -34.59 -30.10
C ALA A 87 -29.75 -36.07 -29.94
N THR A 88 -29.56 -36.66 -28.76
CA THR A 88 -30.38 -37.80 -28.31
C THR A 88 -30.51 -37.81 -26.79
N LYS A 89 -31.77 -37.92 -26.35
CA LYS A 89 -32.23 -38.08 -24.96
C LYS A 89 -31.88 -39.48 -24.43
N SER A 90 -31.78 -39.65 -23.10
CA SER A 90 -32.60 -40.62 -22.31
C SER A 90 -31.92 -41.12 -21.02
N SER A 91 -32.68 -41.01 -19.90
CA SER A 91 -32.81 -41.94 -18.73
C SER A 91 -31.58 -42.39 -17.93
N SER A 92 -31.53 -42.58 -16.61
CA SER A 92 -32.36 -42.36 -15.40
C SER A 92 -31.52 -42.91 -14.20
N PRO A 93 -31.94 -42.74 -12.93
CA PRO A 93 -31.07 -42.80 -11.74
C PRO A 93 -31.05 -44.15 -11.01
N LYS A 94 -30.00 -44.42 -10.20
CA LYS A 94 -30.06 -45.48 -9.16
C LYS A 94 -29.13 -45.23 -7.95
N LYS A 95 -29.77 -45.12 -6.78
CA LYS A 95 -29.22 -45.14 -5.40
C LYS A 95 -28.39 -46.40 -5.10
N SER A 96 -27.38 -46.31 -4.22
CA SER A 96 -27.43 -46.90 -2.86
C SER A 96 -26.16 -46.59 -2.01
N PRO A 97 -26.24 -46.67 -0.67
CA PRO A 97 -25.30 -46.08 0.29
C PRO A 97 -24.28 -47.09 0.84
N THR A 98 -23.19 -46.61 1.44
CA THR A 98 -22.41 -47.39 2.42
C THR A 98 -21.84 -46.45 3.47
N ALA A 99 -22.00 -46.88 4.73
CA ALA A 99 -21.82 -46.11 5.94
C ALA A 99 -20.39 -46.22 6.52
N SER A 100 -20.12 -45.26 7.42
CA SER A 100 -19.24 -45.32 8.59
C SER A 100 -17.72 -45.25 8.42
N ALA A 101 -17.19 -44.04 8.61
CA ALA A 101 -16.07 -43.80 9.51
C ALA A 101 -16.33 -42.49 10.28
N PRO A 102 -16.24 -42.46 11.63
CA PRO A 102 -16.36 -41.23 12.39
C PRO A 102 -15.05 -40.45 12.22
N ALA A 103 -15.01 -39.53 11.26
CA ALA A 103 -14.03 -38.46 11.31
C ALA A 103 -14.42 -37.60 12.53
N THR A 104 -13.62 -37.69 13.58
CA THR A 104 -13.58 -36.71 14.66
C THR A 104 -13.45 -35.34 14.01
N THR A 105 -14.59 -34.67 13.83
CA THR A 105 -14.63 -33.25 13.54
C THR A 105 -14.01 -32.59 14.75
N SER A 106 -12.74 -32.22 14.63
CA SER A 106 -12.22 -31.07 15.34
C SER A 106 -13.16 -29.92 14.97
N GLN A 107 -14.16 -29.68 15.80
CA GLN A 107 -14.87 -28.41 15.86
C GLN A 107 -13.80 -27.38 16.18
N VAL A 108 -13.19 -26.84 15.13
CA VAL A 108 -12.61 -25.52 15.18
C VAL A 108 -13.81 -24.65 15.48
N ASP A 109 -13.86 -24.19 16.73
CA ASP A 109 -14.82 -23.21 17.21
C ASP A 109 -14.99 -22.17 16.10
N ALA A 110 -16.22 -22.04 15.58
CA ALA A 110 -16.52 -21.12 14.50
C ALA A 110 -16.44 -19.71 15.09
N GLY A 111 -15.20 -19.25 15.26
CA GLY A 111 -14.85 -18.06 16.01
C GLY A 111 -15.67 -16.88 15.53
N LYS A 112 -16.04 -16.01 16.48
CA LYS A 112 -16.82 -14.82 16.20
C LYS A 112 -16.14 -14.01 15.08
N THR A 113 -16.91 -13.64 14.06
CA THR A 113 -16.43 -12.78 12.98
C THR A 113 -16.93 -11.36 13.14
N THR A 114 -16.21 -10.41 12.56
CA THR A 114 -16.61 -9.01 12.45
C THR A 114 -16.35 -8.52 11.03
N ASN A 115 -17.22 -7.65 10.52
CA ASN A 115 -17.04 -7.05 9.20
C ASN A 115 -16.11 -5.85 9.31
N VAL A 116 -15.03 -5.87 8.53
CA VAL A 116 -14.07 -4.76 8.42
C VAL A 116 -14.08 -4.21 7.01
N THR A 117 -13.77 -2.92 6.87
CA THR A 117 -13.63 -2.31 5.54
C THR A 117 -12.17 -2.46 5.11
N LEU A 118 -11.91 -3.29 4.11
CA LEU A 118 -10.64 -3.36 3.39
C LEU A 118 -10.65 -2.39 2.22
N TYR A 119 -9.47 -1.92 1.85
CA TYR A 119 -9.26 -1.10 0.65
C TYR A 119 -8.28 -1.82 -0.26
N THR A 120 -8.61 -1.91 -1.55
CA THR A 120 -7.77 -2.53 -2.57
C THR A 120 -7.64 -1.62 -3.77
N SER A 121 -6.47 -1.60 -4.41
CA SER A 121 -6.30 -0.92 -5.70
C SER A 121 -7.29 -1.42 -6.74
N ASP A 122 -7.79 -0.50 -7.57
CA ASP A 122 -8.41 -0.84 -8.85
C ASP A 122 -7.38 -1.43 -9.84
N ALA A 123 -7.87 -1.91 -10.99
CA ALA A 123 -7.05 -2.49 -12.05
C ALA A 123 -6.16 -1.47 -12.79
N GLN A 124 -6.37 -0.17 -12.57
CA GLN A 124 -5.60 0.92 -13.19
C GLN A 124 -4.59 1.54 -12.22
N CYS A 125 -4.58 1.08 -10.97
CA CYS A 125 -3.73 1.56 -9.88
C CYS A 125 -3.92 3.05 -9.58
N GLN A 126 -5.16 3.53 -9.70
CA GLN A 126 -5.51 4.95 -9.52
C GLN A 126 -6.31 5.19 -8.24
N GLN A 127 -7.19 4.26 -7.88
CA GLN A 127 -8.08 4.40 -6.74
C GLN A 127 -8.02 3.19 -5.81
N LEU A 128 -8.29 3.43 -4.53
CA LEU A 128 -8.53 2.39 -3.54
C LEU A 128 -10.03 2.21 -3.36
N ILE A 129 -10.52 1.02 -3.69
CA ILE A 129 -11.93 0.64 -3.61
C ILE A 129 -12.20 -0.03 -2.27
N ALA A 130 -13.21 0.45 -1.55
CA ALA A 130 -13.64 -0.12 -0.28
C ALA A 130 -14.41 -1.43 -0.47
N GLN A 131 -14.12 -2.42 0.36
CA GLN A 131 -14.79 -3.72 0.39
C GLN A 131 -15.06 -4.12 1.83
N LYS A 132 -16.28 -4.60 2.13
CA LYS A 132 -16.60 -5.15 3.46
C LYS A 132 -16.28 -6.64 3.46
N VAL A 133 -15.43 -7.07 4.39
CA VAL A 133 -14.95 -8.45 4.46
C VAL A 133 -15.01 -8.95 5.90
N PRO A 134 -15.49 -10.19 6.14
CA PRO A 134 -15.46 -10.78 7.47
C PRO A 134 -14.03 -11.19 7.85
N VAL A 135 -13.62 -10.84 9.06
CA VAL A 135 -12.38 -11.29 9.71
C VAL A 135 -12.67 -11.79 11.12
N SER A 136 -11.74 -12.52 11.73
CA SER A 136 -11.86 -12.90 13.15
C SER A 136 -12.02 -11.66 14.04
N ALA A 137 -12.96 -11.71 14.98
CA ALA A 137 -13.19 -10.63 15.94
C ALA A 137 -12.10 -10.56 17.02
N ASP A 138 -11.33 -11.62 17.23
CA ASP A 138 -10.27 -11.67 18.24
C ASP A 138 -9.02 -10.88 17.79
N GLU A 139 -8.69 -10.96 16.50
CA GLU A 139 -7.55 -10.23 15.91
C GLU A 139 -7.93 -9.52 14.60
N PRO A 140 -8.85 -8.53 14.64
CA PRO A 140 -9.40 -7.94 13.42
C PRO A 140 -8.37 -7.14 12.61
N VAL A 141 -7.40 -6.51 13.29
CA VAL A 141 -6.29 -5.79 12.64
C VAL A 141 -5.40 -6.78 11.89
N ASN A 142 -5.01 -7.88 12.56
CA ASN A 142 -4.14 -8.89 11.99
C ASN A 142 -4.82 -9.54 10.78
N GLY A 143 -6.07 -9.98 10.94
CA GLY A 143 -6.86 -10.58 9.87
C GLY A 143 -7.09 -9.65 8.66
N ALA A 144 -7.28 -8.35 8.89
CA ALA A 144 -7.39 -7.38 7.81
C ALA A 144 -6.08 -7.26 7.01
N VAL A 145 -4.93 -7.25 7.69
CA VAL A 145 -3.61 -7.26 7.03
C VAL A 145 -3.39 -8.57 6.28
N SER A 146 -3.71 -9.73 6.88
CA SER A 146 -3.61 -11.03 6.18
C SER A 146 -4.36 -11.00 4.86
N LYS A 147 -5.62 -10.55 4.89
CA LYS A 147 -6.50 -10.51 3.71
C LYS A 147 -5.93 -9.65 2.57
N ILE A 148 -5.28 -8.54 2.91
CA ILE A 148 -4.65 -7.67 1.90
C ILE A 148 -3.40 -8.34 1.33
N LEU A 149 -2.60 -9.01 2.17
CA LEU A 149 -1.35 -9.64 1.74
C LEU A 149 -1.58 -10.93 0.95
N GLU A 150 -2.63 -11.69 1.25
CA GLU A 150 -3.06 -12.88 0.49
C GLU A 150 -3.30 -12.56 -1.00
N GLN A 151 -3.73 -11.34 -1.32
CA GLN A 151 -3.97 -10.89 -2.69
C GLN A 151 -2.70 -10.47 -3.45
N ARG A 152 -1.55 -10.43 -2.77
CA ARG A 152 -0.30 -9.82 -3.28
C ARG A 152 0.80 -10.82 -3.55
N ASP A 153 0.58 -12.09 -3.21
CA ASP A 153 1.53 -13.15 -3.53
C ASP A 153 1.48 -13.42 -5.03
N SER A 154 2.44 -12.84 -5.77
CA SER A 154 2.62 -13.05 -7.21
C SER A 154 3.82 -13.95 -7.43
N GLY A 155 3.85 -14.72 -8.52
CA GLY A 155 4.86 -15.77 -8.72
C GLY A 155 6.33 -15.34 -8.68
N ASP A 156 6.62 -14.03 -8.71
CA ASP A 156 7.94 -13.41 -8.61
C ASP A 156 8.19 -12.64 -7.29
N PHE A 157 7.15 -12.27 -6.54
CA PHE A 157 7.24 -11.58 -5.25
C PHE A 157 6.43 -12.31 -4.18
N ASN A 158 7.11 -12.87 -3.19
CA ASN A 158 6.50 -13.71 -2.16
C ASN A 158 6.84 -13.16 -0.76
N LEU A 159 5.86 -13.19 0.15
CA LEU A 159 6.05 -12.87 1.57
C LEU A 159 6.08 -14.16 2.39
N SER A 160 7.07 -14.31 3.27
CA SER A 160 7.14 -15.43 4.21
C SER A 160 6.29 -15.21 5.46
N SER A 161 6.15 -13.96 5.88
CA SER A 161 5.39 -13.55 7.07
C SER A 161 5.25 -12.04 7.11
N TYR A 162 4.48 -11.56 8.08
CA TYR A 162 4.41 -10.17 8.47
C TYR A 162 4.18 -10.05 9.97
N ARG A 163 4.40 -8.86 10.53
CA ARG A 163 4.06 -8.53 11.91
C ARG A 163 3.36 -7.19 11.96
N VAL A 164 2.38 -7.05 12.85
CA VAL A 164 1.70 -5.79 13.08
C VAL A 164 1.84 -5.40 14.54
N ASN A 165 2.29 -4.18 14.80
CA ASN A 165 2.36 -3.63 16.15
C ASN A 165 1.66 -2.27 16.18
N VAL A 166 0.71 -2.08 17.08
CA VAL A 166 0.00 -0.81 17.23
C VAL A 166 0.41 -0.17 18.54
N LYS A 167 1.07 0.99 18.46
CA LYS A 167 1.49 1.78 19.63
C LYS A 167 1.19 3.25 19.40
N ASN A 168 0.55 3.88 20.39
CA ASN A 168 0.23 5.32 20.37
C ASN A 168 -0.52 5.78 19.11
N GLY A 169 -1.39 4.92 18.56
CA GLY A 169 -2.13 5.20 17.33
C GLY A 169 -1.33 5.07 16.04
N VAL A 170 -0.11 4.54 16.08
CA VAL A 170 0.68 4.22 14.89
C VAL A 170 0.75 2.70 14.75
N ALA A 171 0.37 2.18 13.58
CA ALA A 171 0.57 0.79 13.23
C ALA A 171 1.91 0.63 12.48
N THR A 172 2.81 -0.18 13.01
CA THR A 172 4.01 -0.62 12.30
C THR A 172 3.74 -1.98 11.68
N VAL A 173 3.76 -2.03 10.35
CA VAL A 173 3.64 -3.26 9.57
C VAL A 173 5.04 -3.66 9.09
N ASP A 174 5.57 -4.73 9.65
CA ASP A 174 6.88 -5.29 9.30
C ASP A 174 6.69 -6.47 8.35
N LEU A 175 7.09 -6.30 7.10
CA LEU A 175 6.96 -7.28 6.03
C LEU A 175 8.23 -8.12 5.92
N ARG A 176 8.07 -9.42 5.65
CA ARG A 176 9.20 -10.34 5.48
C ARG A 176 9.13 -11.00 4.12
N VAL A 177 9.91 -10.50 3.16
CA VAL A 177 10.07 -11.15 1.86
C VAL A 177 10.60 -12.56 2.04
N ALA A 178 10.00 -13.52 1.33
CA ALA A 178 10.38 -14.91 1.38
C ALA A 178 11.78 -15.11 0.75
N PRO A 179 12.60 -16.05 1.27
CA PRO A 179 13.95 -16.27 0.75
C PRO A 179 13.97 -16.77 -0.70
N ASN A 180 12.88 -17.36 -1.18
CA ASN A 180 12.69 -17.82 -2.56
C ASN A 180 12.01 -16.77 -3.46
N SER A 181 11.71 -15.58 -2.95
CA SER A 181 11.16 -14.48 -3.75
C SER A 181 12.20 -14.04 -4.77
N LYS A 182 11.78 -13.85 -6.03
CA LYS A 182 12.67 -13.36 -7.11
C LYS A 182 12.86 -11.85 -7.04
N ARG A 183 11.96 -11.15 -6.35
CA ARG A 183 11.90 -9.70 -6.21
C ARG A 183 11.95 -9.27 -4.75
N GLN A 184 12.42 -8.05 -4.55
CA GLN A 184 12.45 -7.37 -3.26
C GLN A 184 11.33 -6.32 -3.18
N LEU A 185 10.95 -5.88 -1.98
CA LEU A 185 9.96 -4.81 -1.79
C LEU A 185 10.33 -3.53 -2.55
N ALA A 186 11.61 -3.14 -2.52
CA ALA A 186 12.10 -1.96 -3.24
C ALA A 186 12.04 -2.08 -4.77
N SER A 187 11.84 -3.29 -5.31
CA SER A 187 11.71 -3.54 -6.75
C SER A 187 10.27 -3.60 -7.24
N LEU A 188 9.30 -3.39 -6.35
CA LEU A 188 7.89 -3.30 -6.72
C LEU A 188 7.68 -2.09 -7.63
N SER A 189 6.91 -2.28 -8.69
CA SER A 189 6.46 -1.19 -9.56
C SER A 189 5.59 -0.21 -8.77
N SER A 190 5.41 1.01 -9.28
CA SER A 190 4.57 2.02 -8.62
C SER A 190 3.14 1.52 -8.39
N CYS A 191 2.58 0.74 -9.34
CA CYS A 191 1.27 0.13 -9.16
C CYS A 191 1.28 -0.86 -7.98
N GLU A 192 2.25 -1.77 -7.92
CA GLU A 192 2.33 -2.75 -6.84
C GLU A 192 2.56 -2.09 -5.48
N GLN A 193 3.39 -1.05 -5.42
CA GLN A 193 3.61 -0.26 -4.21
C GLN A 193 2.32 0.43 -3.74
N PHE A 194 1.61 1.12 -4.65
CA PHE A 194 0.32 1.72 -4.34
C PHE A 194 -0.67 0.68 -3.84
N ALA A 195 -0.72 -0.46 -4.51
CA ALA A 195 -1.68 -1.50 -4.24
C ALA A 195 -1.36 -2.29 -2.97
N LEU A 196 -0.09 -2.40 -2.56
CA LEU A 196 0.31 -2.99 -1.28
C LEU A 196 0.20 -1.96 -0.15
N PHE A 197 1.02 -0.91 -0.21
CA PHE A 197 1.18 0.03 0.90
C PHE A 197 0.00 0.98 1.04
N GLY A 198 -0.56 1.46 -0.07
CA GLY A 198 -1.76 2.30 -0.07
C GLY A 198 -2.96 1.56 0.51
N SER A 199 -3.18 0.31 0.08
CA SER A 199 -4.25 -0.56 0.61
C SER A 199 -4.11 -0.80 2.11
N LEU A 200 -2.92 -1.17 2.59
CA LEU A 200 -2.65 -1.38 4.02
C LEU A 200 -2.88 -0.10 4.82
N ARG A 201 -2.28 1.02 4.39
CA ARG A 201 -2.39 2.31 5.08
C ARG A 201 -3.84 2.77 5.16
N LYS A 202 -4.57 2.72 4.04
CA LYS A 202 -5.97 3.16 3.99
C LYS A 202 -6.87 2.26 4.82
N THR A 203 -6.69 0.95 4.76
CA THR A 203 -7.46 -0.01 5.57
C THR A 203 -7.27 0.24 7.06
N LEU A 204 -6.02 0.30 7.52
CA LEU A 204 -5.73 0.42 8.94
C LEU A 204 -6.19 1.75 9.53
N THR A 205 -6.11 2.85 8.76
CA THR A 205 -6.54 4.18 9.22
C THR A 205 -8.04 4.44 9.08
N SER A 206 -8.75 3.75 8.19
CA SER A 206 -10.19 3.99 7.95
C SER A 206 -11.12 3.23 8.92
N ASN A 207 -10.61 2.20 9.61
CA ASN A 207 -11.37 1.45 10.61
C ASN A 207 -11.21 2.11 12.00
N ALA A 208 -12.02 3.14 12.27
CA ALA A 208 -11.89 4.03 13.43
C ALA A 208 -11.82 3.32 14.80
N GLN A 209 -12.48 2.15 14.93
CA GLN A 209 -12.48 1.32 16.14
C GLN A 209 -11.06 0.88 16.59
N TRP A 210 -10.09 0.83 15.67
CA TRP A 210 -8.70 0.46 15.97
C TRP A 210 -7.85 1.64 16.48
N LYS A 211 -8.36 2.87 16.39
CA LYS A 211 -7.67 4.10 16.84
C LYS A 211 -6.28 4.29 16.19
N ILE A 212 -6.09 3.77 14.99
CA ILE A 212 -4.86 3.93 14.19
C ILE A 212 -5.01 5.21 13.36
N LYS A 213 -4.08 6.13 13.55
CA LYS A 213 -3.99 7.43 12.86
C LYS A 213 -2.95 7.42 11.75
N ASP A 214 -1.92 6.59 11.88
CA ASP A 214 -0.82 6.51 10.93
C ASP A 214 -0.28 5.09 10.80
N VAL A 215 0.39 4.81 9.67
CA VAL A 215 0.98 3.52 9.35
C VAL A 215 2.40 3.68 8.83
N ARG A 216 3.32 3.00 9.51
CA ARG A 216 4.72 2.86 9.12
C ARG A 216 4.98 1.47 8.58
N PHE A 217 5.82 1.39 7.56
CA PHE A 217 6.22 0.13 6.95
C PHE A 217 7.68 -0.15 7.23
N THR A 218 7.98 -1.39 7.56
CA THR A 218 9.34 -1.85 7.80
C THR A 218 9.59 -3.17 7.10
N GLU A 219 10.84 -3.45 6.76
CA GLU A 219 11.31 -4.77 6.37
C GLU A 219 12.43 -5.17 7.32
N LYS A 220 12.20 -6.23 8.09
CA LYS A 220 13.16 -6.69 9.09
C LYS A 220 13.53 -5.62 10.12
N GLY A 221 12.56 -4.77 10.46
CA GLY A 221 12.72 -3.64 11.37
C GLY A 221 13.41 -2.41 10.76
N GLN A 222 13.81 -2.45 9.49
CA GLN A 222 14.32 -1.29 8.76
C GLN A 222 13.16 -0.54 8.11
N GLU A 223 13.15 0.79 8.24
CA GLU A 223 12.08 1.61 7.65
C GLU A 223 12.09 1.54 6.12
N ILE A 224 10.90 1.38 5.55
CA ILE A 224 10.68 1.48 4.11
C ILE A 224 10.18 2.90 3.83
N VAL A 225 10.97 3.67 3.10
CA VAL A 225 10.57 4.99 2.60
C VAL A 225 9.88 4.79 1.26
N LEU A 226 8.63 5.25 1.17
CA LEU A 226 7.72 5.09 0.03
C LEU A 226 7.49 6.40 -0.69
#